data_AF-A0A8J9Y4J8-F1
#
_entry.id   AF-A0A8J9Y4J8-F1
#
_cell.length_a   1.000
_cell.length_b   1.000
_cell.length_c   1.000
_cell.angle_alpha   90.00
_cell.angle_beta   90.00
_cell.angle_gamma   90.00
#
_symmetry.space_group_name_H-M   'P 1'
#
loop_
_entity.id
_entity.type
_entity.pdbx_description
1 polymer ?
#
loop_
_entity_poly.entity_id
_entity_poly.type
_entity_poly.pdbx_seq_one_letter_code
_entity_poly.pdbx_strand_id
1 'polypeptide(L)'
;MDVEKCNGTLNGQPLDKSQIEDAMKDLSVEANMAFKAQFSLADSPSPASMMVASTIITDDRSTEELQKRFGELLDENVVLKETLKQNNDSMKEQFMLIASCQEDMLKTHRLHKEKFDETRELVERLRQENKQLKLDLSRLVDGDAVVNNETGESKSGASSVVEFVTSPDEDTIDKLTAQLELVEKQRRQLIVDNEKLSWQKESLENIIDSTSKERDDAKEKLKNIELLLSSKENDHSQELKKLHFIINDLQTKLNSSSSNVSPEEMAKRDAYIQQLEGKITYLQNELKKAQIKILDLENIKLEFTQYKSGAAESNKMYKEQIQDLNNRIKEIQKTVFQPVRLSLSPEQGARAEYAAHVANVKLYDRTLRHLAEYLNALTDGLVDSQARAVEAAGAARRGAGGEALAALQRHLRAHHDAVLTNVAQVRGTLSIFEGIFKDYNELLKKSVTKTETKPQSQSVEQLTAALLARGQELHALEAQLAALTLHKEEADLLRAQVDLYKSDFEAERESREKMASEKENLMTDLRSAQKKIQELTTQLEEIRILSPGVHKSVTAKRRPAAAARTPPAPAPAAPAAAANTVRKKKRVEEEKESSPPPLRFDCPVCDRPFKSLILLQQHVDSCLL
;
A
#
# COMPACT_ATOMS: atom_id res chain seq x y z
N MET A 1 9.88 22.88 56.52
CA MET A 1 9.62 21.46 56.23
C MET A 1 9.72 21.33 54.74
N ASP A 2 10.83 20.74 54.31
CA ASP A 2 11.54 21.24 53.14
C ASP A 2 11.51 20.23 52.00
N VAL A 3 11.47 20.76 50.79
CA VAL A 3 11.63 20.00 49.56
C VAL A 3 13.12 19.69 49.41
N GLU A 4 13.52 18.44 49.65
CA GLU A 4 14.91 18.04 49.41
C GLU A 4 15.23 17.97 47.91
N LYS A 5 16.39 18.53 47.58
CA LYS A 5 16.79 18.89 46.23
C LYS A 5 17.37 17.68 45.50
N CYS A 6 16.73 17.23 44.43
CA CYS A 6 17.47 16.55 43.36
C CYS A 6 18.35 17.59 42.66
N ASN A 7 19.63 17.63 43.02
CA ASN A 7 20.63 18.50 42.40
C ASN A 7 20.91 18.05 40.96
N GLY A 8 20.10 18.50 40.01
CA GLY A 8 20.55 18.59 38.62
C GLY A 8 21.69 19.62 38.54
N THR A 9 22.88 19.19 38.13
CA THR A 9 24.03 20.08 37.95
C THR A 9 23.79 21.04 36.80
N LEU A 10 23.35 22.24 37.14
CA LEU A 10 23.48 23.43 36.31
C LEU A 10 24.96 23.64 35.96
N ASN A 11 25.22 24.01 34.71
CA ASN A 11 26.52 24.12 34.03
C ASN A 11 27.16 22.78 33.66
N GLY A 12 27.39 22.59 32.36
CA GLY A 12 28.00 21.40 31.77
C GLY A 12 29.50 21.28 32.06
N GLN A 13 29.86 20.93 33.30
CA GLN A 13 31.15 20.33 33.59
C GLN A 13 31.09 18.82 33.27
N PRO A 14 32.18 18.23 32.74
CA PRO A 14 32.25 16.79 32.51
C PRO A 14 32.19 16.04 33.85
N LEU A 15 31.35 15.01 33.92
CA LEU A 15 31.30 14.09 35.06
C LEU A 15 32.65 13.39 35.22
N ASP A 16 33.14 13.31 36.46
CA ASP A 16 34.41 12.64 36.74
C ASP A 16 34.30 11.12 36.56
N LYS A 17 35.39 10.50 36.11
CA LYS A 17 35.43 9.07 35.74
C LYS A 17 35.01 8.15 36.90
N SER A 18 35.32 8.56 38.13
CA SER A 18 34.93 7.86 39.37
C SER A 18 33.41 7.80 39.57
N GLN A 19 32.68 8.87 39.25
CA GLN A 19 31.23 8.96 39.42
C GLN A 19 30.47 8.14 38.37
N ILE A 20 31.05 8.05 37.16
CA ILE A 20 30.52 7.21 36.08
C ILE A 20 30.68 5.73 36.43
N GLU A 21 31.83 5.30 36.96
CA GLU A 21 32.05 3.90 37.36
C GLU A 21 31.13 3.44 38.49
N ASP A 22 30.83 4.30 39.47
CA ASP A 22 29.94 3.95 40.60
C ASP A 22 28.48 3.80 40.13
N ALA A 23 28.00 4.70 39.26
CA ALA A 23 26.68 4.60 38.63
C ALA A 23 26.52 3.38 37.69
N MET A 24 27.63 2.79 37.24
CA MET A 24 27.62 1.62 36.35
C MET A 24 27.67 0.28 37.10
N LYS A 25 27.78 0.25 38.44
CA LYS A 25 27.79 -1.01 39.21
C LYS A 25 26.47 -1.79 39.16
N ASP A 26 25.35 -1.08 39.04
CA ASP A 26 24.01 -1.67 39.08
C ASP A 26 23.49 -2.11 37.70
N LEU A 27 24.28 -1.93 36.64
CA LEU A 27 23.96 -2.37 35.28
C LEU A 27 24.38 -3.83 35.04
N SER A 28 23.58 -4.57 34.27
CA SER A 28 23.95 -5.92 33.82
C SER A 28 25.26 -5.90 33.01
N VAL A 29 25.97 -7.02 32.98
CA VAL A 29 27.30 -7.11 32.36
C VAL A 29 27.25 -6.71 30.87
N GLU A 30 26.20 -7.11 30.15
CA GLU A 30 25.99 -6.73 28.75
C GLU A 30 25.73 -5.23 28.58
N ALA A 31 24.89 -4.63 29.43
CA ALA A 31 24.61 -3.19 29.40
C ALA A 31 25.87 -2.38 29.74
N ASN A 32 26.65 -2.85 30.71
CA ASN A 32 27.92 -2.26 31.13
C ASN A 32 28.97 -2.29 30.01
N MET A 33 29.06 -3.41 29.26
CA MET A 33 29.92 -3.52 28.07
C MET A 33 29.45 -2.61 26.92
N ALA A 34 28.14 -2.59 26.62
CA ALA A 34 27.59 -1.73 25.57
C ALA A 34 27.85 -0.24 25.85
N PHE A 35 27.63 0.20 27.09
CA PHE A 35 27.86 1.59 27.50
C PHE A 35 29.36 1.96 27.45
N LYS A 36 30.26 1.05 27.90
CA LYS A 36 31.71 1.26 27.79
C LYS A 36 32.20 1.35 26.34
N ALA A 37 31.62 0.56 25.43
CA ALA A 37 31.91 0.63 24.00
C ALA A 37 31.41 1.94 23.38
N GLN A 38 30.20 2.37 23.72
CA GLN A 38 29.58 3.57 23.17
C GLN A 38 30.30 4.87 23.56
N PHE A 39 30.95 4.91 24.72
CA PHE A 39 31.73 6.06 25.21
C PHE A 39 33.26 5.85 25.15
N SER A 40 33.75 4.77 24.53
CA SER A 40 35.19 4.46 24.38
C SER A 40 35.98 4.44 25.71
N LEU A 41 35.35 3.99 26.80
CA LEU A 41 35.91 4.12 28.17
C LEU A 41 36.92 3.02 28.57
N ALA A 42 37.14 2.03 27.71
CA ALA A 42 38.12 0.97 27.88
C ALA A 42 38.74 0.59 26.52
N ASP A 43 39.97 0.08 26.54
CA ASP A 43 40.68 -0.37 25.33
C ASP A 43 39.90 -1.46 24.61
N SER A 44 39.50 -1.18 23.36
CA SER A 44 38.89 -2.17 22.47
C SER A 44 39.81 -3.39 22.33
N PRO A 45 39.29 -4.63 22.37
CA PRO A 45 40.12 -5.83 22.28
C PRO A 45 40.97 -5.77 21.01
N SER A 46 42.29 -5.89 21.20
CA SER A 46 43.28 -5.81 20.11
C SER A 46 42.88 -6.72 18.94
N PRO A 47 43.13 -6.31 17.67
CA PRO A 47 42.95 -7.18 16.51
C PRO A 47 43.66 -8.55 16.66
N ALA A 48 44.75 -8.61 17.43
CA ALA A 48 45.42 -9.86 17.78
C ALA A 48 44.53 -10.80 18.63
N SER A 49 43.76 -10.27 19.58
CA SER A 49 42.84 -11.06 20.42
C SER A 49 41.66 -11.62 19.62
N MET A 50 41.14 -10.89 18.63
CA MET A 50 40.12 -11.43 17.72
C MET A 50 40.69 -12.50 16.79
N MET A 51 41.94 -12.35 16.31
CA MET A 51 42.61 -13.40 15.55
C MET A 51 42.82 -14.68 16.38
N VAL A 52 43.22 -14.58 17.65
CA VAL A 52 43.39 -15.74 18.55
C VAL A 52 42.07 -16.43 18.87
N ALA A 53 40.97 -15.70 19.01
CA ALA A 53 39.64 -16.31 19.17
C ALA A 53 39.18 -17.08 17.90
N SER A 54 39.64 -16.65 16.73
CA SER A 54 39.27 -17.24 15.44
C SER A 54 40.03 -18.54 15.13
N THR A 55 41.23 -18.74 15.68
CA THR A 55 41.99 -20.00 15.56
C THR A 55 41.49 -21.15 16.43
N ILE A 56 40.46 -20.92 17.27
CA ILE A 56 39.95 -21.92 18.22
C ILE A 56 38.70 -22.65 17.68
N ILE A 57 38.15 -22.25 16.53
CA ILE A 57 36.91 -22.82 15.98
C ILE A 57 37.16 -23.53 14.63
N THR A 58 37.15 -24.86 14.70
CA THR A 58 37.07 -25.89 13.63
C THR A 58 38.31 -26.12 12.74
N ASP A 59 38.86 -27.33 12.86
CA ASP A 59 40.02 -27.86 12.10
C ASP A 59 39.76 -28.18 10.61
N ASP A 60 38.57 -27.86 10.08
CA ASP A 60 38.09 -28.30 8.75
C ASP A 60 38.15 -27.22 7.64
N ARG A 61 38.76 -26.05 7.89
CA ARG A 61 38.93 -24.98 6.89
C ARG A 61 40.38 -24.53 6.81
N SER A 62 40.86 -24.26 5.58
CA SER A 62 42.20 -23.71 5.42
C SER A 62 42.27 -22.29 5.99
N THR A 63 43.44 -21.91 6.49
CA THR A 63 43.70 -20.54 6.98
C THR A 63 43.42 -19.49 5.91
N GLU A 64 43.61 -19.84 4.63
CA GLU A 64 43.34 -19.03 3.45
C GLU A 64 41.84 -18.80 3.21
N GLU A 65 40.99 -19.83 3.42
CA GLU A 65 39.52 -19.69 3.38
C GLU A 65 39.00 -18.83 4.52
N LEU A 66 39.55 -18.99 5.74
CA LEU A 66 39.20 -18.13 6.88
C LEU A 66 39.58 -16.67 6.61
N GLN A 67 40.78 -16.43 6.09
CA GLN A 67 41.27 -15.10 5.75
C GLN A 67 40.44 -14.44 4.64
N LYS A 68 40.01 -15.21 3.63
CA LYS A 68 39.08 -14.74 2.60
C LYS A 68 37.72 -14.35 3.18
N ARG A 69 37.14 -15.18 4.05
CA ARG A 69 35.87 -14.87 4.74
C ARG A 69 35.96 -13.65 5.65
N PHE A 70 37.11 -13.43 6.30
CA PHE A 70 37.37 -12.20 7.05
C PHE A 70 37.45 -10.96 6.15
N GLY A 71 38.06 -11.08 4.96
CA GLY A 71 38.05 -10.01 3.95
C GLY A 71 36.64 -9.65 3.50
N GLU A 72 35.84 -10.67 3.13
CA GLU A 72 34.42 -10.50 2.74
C GLU A 72 33.61 -9.81 3.85
N LEU A 73 33.75 -10.22 5.11
CA LEU A 73 33.07 -9.59 6.25
C LEU A 73 33.53 -8.15 6.52
N LEU A 74 34.80 -7.82 6.26
CA LEU A 74 35.31 -6.44 6.39
C LEU A 74 34.75 -5.55 5.29
N ASP A 75 34.70 -6.03 4.04
CA ASP A 75 34.11 -5.31 2.90
C ASP A 75 32.60 -5.09 3.11
N GLU A 76 31.86 -6.11 3.57
CA GLU A 76 30.46 -6.00 3.98
C GLU A 76 30.28 -4.95 5.10
N ASN A 77 31.17 -4.92 6.11
CA ASN A 77 31.11 -3.93 7.19
C ASN A 77 31.35 -2.49 6.70
N VAL A 78 32.23 -2.30 5.70
CA VAL A 78 32.48 -1.00 5.06
C VAL A 78 31.26 -0.56 4.25
N VAL A 79 30.66 -1.45 3.45
CA VAL A 79 29.44 -1.16 2.67
C VAL A 79 28.27 -0.81 3.60
N LEU A 80 28.07 -1.57 4.69
CA LEU A 80 27.05 -1.28 5.69
C LEU A 80 27.26 0.07 6.38
N LYS A 81 28.50 0.42 6.75
CA LYS A 81 28.83 1.74 7.34
C LYS A 81 28.53 2.89 6.39
N GLU A 82 28.91 2.79 5.13
CA GLU A 82 28.66 3.86 4.15
C GLU A 82 27.17 3.96 3.81
N THR A 83 26.45 2.83 3.72
CA THR A 83 24.98 2.81 3.55
C THR A 83 24.26 3.48 4.73
N LEU A 84 24.68 3.17 5.96
CA LEU A 84 24.08 3.73 7.17
C LEU A 84 24.41 5.22 7.34
N LYS A 85 25.60 5.66 6.90
CA LYS A 85 25.97 7.07 6.78
C LYS A 85 25.09 7.80 5.75
N GLN A 86 24.93 7.26 4.55
CA GLN A 86 24.06 7.84 3.51
C GLN A 86 22.59 7.93 3.98
N ASN A 87 22.10 6.93 4.72
CA ASN A 87 20.78 6.95 5.31
C ASN A 87 20.63 8.06 6.37
N ASN A 88 21.62 8.22 7.25
CA ASN A 88 21.66 9.30 8.24
C ASN A 88 21.73 10.70 7.59
N ASP A 89 22.54 10.87 6.55
CA ASP A 89 22.65 12.13 5.81
C ASP A 89 21.33 12.47 5.10
N SER A 90 20.67 11.48 4.46
CA SER A 90 19.36 11.66 3.85
C SER A 90 18.25 11.98 4.86
N MET A 91 18.23 11.31 6.02
CA MET A 91 17.30 11.66 7.11
C MET A 91 17.54 13.10 7.60
N LYS A 92 18.79 13.52 7.73
CA LYS A 92 19.14 14.89 8.15
C LYS A 92 18.66 15.94 7.15
N GLU A 93 18.79 15.68 5.85
CA GLU A 93 18.22 16.55 4.79
C GLU A 93 16.70 16.62 4.88
N GLN A 94 16.01 15.48 5.07
CA GLN A 94 14.56 15.46 5.28
C GLN A 94 14.13 16.25 6.53
N PHE A 95 14.86 16.13 7.65
CA PHE A 95 14.58 16.92 8.85
C PHE A 95 14.76 18.43 8.63
N MET A 96 15.78 18.86 7.87
CA MET A 96 15.94 20.28 7.51
C MET A 96 14.82 20.77 6.60
N LEU A 97 14.38 19.95 5.63
CA LEU A 97 13.26 20.29 4.76
C LEU A 97 11.95 20.45 5.56
N ILE A 98 11.64 19.51 6.45
CA ILE A 98 10.48 19.57 7.35
C ILE A 98 10.54 20.82 8.23
N ALA A 99 11.70 21.13 8.81
CA ALA A 99 11.88 22.33 9.63
C ALA A 99 11.62 23.63 8.82
N SER A 100 12.14 23.73 7.59
CA SER A 100 11.89 24.88 6.71
C SER A 100 10.41 25.04 6.34
N CYS A 101 9.73 23.93 6.02
CA CYS A 101 8.29 23.94 5.73
C CYS A 101 7.45 24.35 6.95
N GLN A 102 7.85 23.94 8.15
CA GLN A 102 7.19 24.38 9.40
C GLN A 102 7.41 25.89 9.64
N GLU A 103 8.60 26.41 9.37
CA GLU A 103 8.89 27.85 9.49
C GLU A 103 8.06 28.69 8.49
N ASP A 104 7.99 28.27 7.23
CA ASP A 104 7.19 28.96 6.20
C ASP A 104 5.67 28.88 6.48
N MET A 105 5.18 27.77 7.02
CA MET A 105 3.80 27.65 7.50
C MET A 105 3.53 28.64 8.67
N LEU A 106 4.43 28.71 9.66
CA LEU A 106 4.31 29.66 10.78
C LEU A 106 4.44 31.13 10.35
N LYS A 107 5.22 31.41 9.29
CA LYS A 107 5.35 32.72 8.67
C LYS A 107 4.08 33.12 7.90
N THR A 108 3.50 32.18 7.16
CA THR A 108 2.22 32.37 6.46
C THR A 108 1.07 32.60 7.44
N HIS A 109 1.00 31.85 8.54
CA HIS A 109 0.04 32.11 9.62
C HIS A 109 0.21 33.49 10.27
N ARG A 110 1.45 33.97 10.47
CA ARG A 110 1.70 35.34 10.95
C ARG A 110 1.19 36.40 9.97
N LEU A 111 1.54 36.28 8.68
CA LEU A 111 1.07 37.20 7.63
C LEU A 111 -0.46 37.21 7.49
N HIS A 112 -1.12 36.06 7.59
CA HIS A 112 -2.59 35.98 7.57
C HIS A 112 -3.23 36.59 8.82
N LYS A 113 -2.58 36.51 9.98
CA LYS A 113 -3.02 37.20 11.19
C LYS A 113 -2.89 38.72 11.06
N GLU A 114 -1.72 39.20 10.63
CA GLU A 114 -1.45 40.62 10.41
C GLU A 114 -2.46 41.25 9.44
N LYS A 115 -2.69 40.64 8.27
CA LYS A 115 -3.71 41.08 7.31
C LYS A 115 -5.13 41.07 7.88
N PHE A 116 -5.44 40.15 8.78
CA PHE A 116 -6.77 40.09 9.41
C PHE A 116 -6.95 41.21 10.44
N ASP A 117 -5.90 41.51 11.23
CA ASP A 117 -5.92 42.62 12.17
C ASP A 117 -5.96 43.99 11.42
N GLU A 118 -5.23 44.15 10.30
CA GLU A 118 -5.36 45.30 9.38
C GLU A 118 -6.80 45.44 8.81
N THR A 119 -7.40 44.34 8.38
CA THR A 119 -8.77 44.33 7.83
C THR A 119 -9.79 44.71 8.91
N ARG A 120 -9.62 44.20 10.13
CA ARG A 120 -10.45 44.56 11.29
C ARG A 120 -10.37 46.06 11.57
N GLU A 121 -9.15 46.62 11.64
CA GLU A 121 -8.95 48.05 11.89
C GLU A 121 -9.57 48.92 10.77
N LEU A 122 -9.51 48.49 9.51
CA LEU A 122 -10.16 49.18 8.39
C LEU A 122 -11.69 49.17 8.51
N VAL A 123 -12.29 48.02 8.85
CA VAL A 123 -13.74 47.91 9.10
C VAL A 123 -14.17 48.78 10.28
N GLU A 124 -13.35 48.85 11.32
CA GLU A 124 -13.61 49.65 12.51
C GLU A 124 -13.54 51.16 12.22
N ARG A 125 -12.56 51.60 11.41
CA ARG A 125 -12.51 52.96 10.85
C ARG A 125 -13.74 53.28 9.98
N LEU A 126 -14.13 52.40 9.06
CA LEU A 126 -15.32 52.59 8.22
C LEU A 126 -16.62 52.65 9.05
N ARG A 127 -16.71 51.93 10.16
CA ARG A 127 -17.83 52.03 11.12
C ARG A 127 -17.86 53.38 11.83
N GLN A 128 -16.70 53.90 12.25
CA GLN A 128 -16.58 55.23 12.86
C GLN A 128 -16.96 56.35 11.86
N GLU A 129 -16.47 56.26 10.62
CA GLU A 129 -16.80 57.19 9.54
C GLU A 129 -18.29 57.17 9.19
N ASN A 130 -18.91 55.98 9.04
CA ASN A 130 -20.35 55.88 8.84
C ASN A 130 -21.16 56.46 10.01
N LYS A 131 -20.68 56.29 11.25
CA LYS A 131 -21.33 56.90 12.43
C LYS A 131 -21.23 58.43 12.39
N GLN A 132 -20.09 58.98 11.98
CA GLN A 132 -19.89 60.42 11.82
C GLN A 132 -20.78 60.98 10.70
N LEU A 133 -20.79 60.35 9.52
CA LEU A 133 -21.64 60.75 8.39
C LEU A 133 -23.13 60.72 8.73
N LYS A 134 -23.60 59.74 9.52
CA LYS A 134 -24.97 59.71 10.04
C LYS A 134 -25.27 60.91 10.96
N LEU A 135 -24.36 61.27 11.86
CA LEU A 135 -24.53 62.43 12.75
C LEU A 135 -24.53 63.76 11.97
N ASP A 136 -23.70 63.90 10.95
CA ASP A 136 -23.64 65.10 10.11
C ASP A 136 -24.87 65.21 9.19
N LEU A 137 -25.39 64.08 8.67
CA LEU A 137 -26.69 64.05 7.97
C LEU A 137 -27.84 64.47 8.89
N SER A 138 -27.92 63.98 10.13
CA SER A 138 -28.95 64.43 11.08
C SER A 138 -28.88 65.94 11.33
N ARG A 139 -27.67 66.50 11.50
CA ARG A 139 -27.48 67.96 11.67
C ARG A 139 -27.92 68.79 10.48
N LEU A 140 -27.75 68.28 9.25
CA LEU A 140 -28.19 68.97 8.04
C LEU A 140 -29.73 68.94 7.92
N VAL A 141 -30.35 67.80 8.23
CA VAL A 141 -31.82 67.66 8.23
C VAL A 141 -32.48 68.55 9.30
N ASP A 142 -31.89 68.65 10.49
CA ASP A 142 -32.36 69.56 11.54
C ASP A 142 -32.14 71.06 11.19
N GLY A 143 -31.19 71.36 10.29
CA GLY A 143 -30.89 72.72 9.82
C GLY A 143 -31.92 73.27 8.82
N ASP A 144 -32.37 72.45 7.87
CA ASP A 144 -33.35 72.85 6.85
C ASP A 144 -34.77 73.09 7.42
N ALA A 145 -35.08 72.51 8.58
CA ALA A 145 -36.37 72.66 9.25
C ALA A 145 -36.65 74.08 9.77
N VAL A 146 -35.63 74.94 9.90
CA VAL A 146 -35.75 76.28 10.49
C VAL A 146 -35.92 77.40 9.43
N VAL A 147 -35.67 77.12 8.15
CA VAL A 147 -35.62 78.16 7.10
C VAL A 147 -36.90 78.25 6.26
N ASN A 148 -37.69 77.17 6.15
CA ASN A 148 -38.88 77.11 5.26
C ASN A 148 -40.21 77.41 5.95
N ASN A 149 -40.26 78.46 6.78
CA ASN A 149 -41.47 78.88 7.48
C ASN A 149 -41.96 80.26 7.02
N GLU A 150 -42.08 80.48 5.71
CA GLU A 150 -42.82 81.62 5.13
C GLU A 150 -43.25 81.38 3.67
N THR A 151 -44.43 81.89 3.30
CA THR A 151 -45.08 81.85 1.97
C THR A 151 -45.83 80.54 1.62
N GLY A 152 -47.08 80.68 1.16
CA GLY A 152 -47.98 79.56 0.84
C GLY A 152 -48.40 79.46 -0.63
N GLU A 153 -49.52 78.75 -0.83
CA GLU A 153 -50.25 78.49 -2.09
C GLU A 153 -49.68 77.48 -3.11
N SER A 154 -50.37 76.33 -3.16
CA SER A 154 -50.90 75.72 -4.39
C SER A 154 -49.95 75.36 -5.55
N LYS A 155 -49.50 74.09 -5.61
CA LYS A 155 -49.99 73.09 -6.61
C LYS A 155 -49.25 71.75 -6.57
N SER A 156 -50.05 70.70 -6.73
CA SER A 156 -49.74 69.37 -7.29
C SER A 156 -48.32 69.08 -7.78
N GLY A 157 -47.60 68.23 -7.05
CA GLY A 157 -46.43 67.49 -7.50
C GLY A 157 -46.41 66.12 -6.81
N ALA A 158 -46.18 65.04 -7.54
CA ALA A 158 -46.25 63.69 -6.99
C ALA A 158 -45.14 63.47 -5.93
N SER A 159 -45.52 63.33 -4.66
CA SER A 159 -44.59 62.88 -3.64
C SER A 159 -44.30 61.39 -3.87
N SER A 160 -43.12 61.13 -4.41
CA SER A 160 -42.59 59.77 -4.58
C SER A 160 -42.57 59.08 -3.23
N VAL A 161 -43.33 57.99 -3.10
CA VAL A 161 -43.23 57.07 -1.97
C VAL A 161 -41.84 56.42 -2.03
N VAL A 162 -40.88 57.06 -1.39
CA VAL A 162 -39.64 56.42 -0.99
C VAL A 162 -40.02 55.53 0.19
N GLU A 163 -40.26 54.24 -0.09
CA GLU A 163 -40.28 53.22 0.95
C GLU A 163 -38.95 53.32 1.71
N PHE A 164 -38.98 53.93 2.89
CA PHE A 164 -37.84 53.97 3.79
C PHE A 164 -37.67 52.54 4.31
N VAL A 165 -36.84 51.77 3.59
CA VAL A 165 -36.50 50.39 3.96
C VAL A 165 -35.94 50.44 5.37
N THR A 166 -36.74 49.96 6.32
CA THR A 166 -36.32 49.79 7.71
C THR A 166 -35.06 48.95 7.71
N SER A 167 -33.96 49.49 8.25
CA SER A 167 -32.71 48.76 8.39
C SER A 167 -32.98 47.41 9.08
N PRO A 168 -32.38 46.30 8.63
CA PRO A 168 -32.55 45.01 9.29
C PRO A 168 -32.29 45.15 10.80
N ASP A 169 -33.13 44.55 11.64
CA ASP A 169 -32.93 44.57 13.10
C ASP A 169 -31.53 44.07 13.44
N GLU A 170 -30.87 44.67 14.43
CA GLU A 170 -29.46 44.42 14.79
C GLU A 170 -29.18 42.91 14.99
N ASP A 171 -30.14 42.21 15.61
CA ASP A 171 -30.23 40.75 15.77
C ASP A 171 -30.05 39.94 14.47
N THR A 172 -30.50 40.49 13.34
CA THR A 172 -30.39 39.92 12.00
C THR A 172 -28.99 40.15 11.43
N ILE A 173 -28.42 41.33 11.70
CA ILE A 173 -27.06 41.69 11.32
C ILE A 173 -26.06 40.81 12.07
N ASP A 174 -26.26 40.57 13.36
CA ASP A 174 -25.42 39.67 14.16
C ASP A 174 -25.50 38.21 13.68
N LYS A 175 -26.71 37.70 13.38
CA LYS A 175 -26.89 36.34 12.82
C LYS A 175 -26.21 36.18 11.47
N LEU A 176 -26.30 37.17 10.58
CA LEU A 176 -25.60 37.17 9.28
C LEU A 176 -24.09 37.31 9.45
N THR A 177 -23.62 38.09 10.42
CA THR A 177 -22.19 38.24 10.75
C THR A 177 -21.61 36.92 11.27
N ALA A 178 -22.30 36.23 12.18
CA ALA A 178 -21.89 34.92 12.68
C ALA A 178 -21.90 33.83 11.59
N GLN A 179 -22.87 33.86 10.66
CA GLN A 179 -22.86 32.97 9.49
C GLN A 179 -21.68 33.28 8.55
N LEU A 180 -21.38 34.56 8.30
CA LEU A 180 -20.21 34.97 7.53
C LEU A 180 -18.90 34.49 8.19
N GLU A 181 -18.72 34.66 9.50
CA GLU A 181 -17.55 34.15 10.22
C GLU A 181 -17.39 32.62 10.11
N LEU A 182 -18.50 31.86 10.17
CA LEU A 182 -18.47 30.41 10.00
C LEU A 182 -18.04 30.01 8.58
N VAL A 183 -18.61 30.65 7.55
CA VAL A 183 -18.24 30.41 6.15
C VAL A 183 -16.79 30.84 5.88
N GLU A 184 -16.33 31.95 6.43
CA GLU A 184 -14.95 32.42 6.34
C GLU A 184 -13.98 31.44 7.02
N LYS A 185 -14.36 30.85 8.16
CA LYS A 185 -13.59 29.80 8.84
C LYS A 185 -13.50 28.52 8.01
N GLN A 186 -14.60 28.08 7.40
CA GLN A 186 -14.61 26.93 6.48
C GLN A 186 -13.77 27.20 5.23
N ARG A 187 -13.86 28.40 4.65
CA ARG A 187 -13.03 28.84 3.53
C ARG A 187 -11.53 28.80 3.86
N ARG A 188 -11.13 29.29 5.04
CA ARG A 188 -9.73 29.22 5.51
C ARG A 188 -9.25 27.79 5.67
N GLN A 189 -10.08 26.90 6.22
CA GLN A 189 -9.76 25.48 6.33
C GLN A 189 -9.53 24.85 4.95
N LEU A 190 -10.43 25.09 3.99
CA LEU A 190 -10.28 24.61 2.60
C LEU A 190 -9.04 25.16 1.89
N ILE A 191 -8.61 26.39 2.19
CA ILE A 191 -7.34 26.94 1.65
C ILE A 191 -6.15 26.16 2.20
N VAL A 192 -6.08 25.96 3.53
CA VAL A 192 -4.99 25.19 4.17
C VAL A 192 -4.96 23.75 3.68
N ASP A 193 -6.12 23.11 3.54
CA ASP A 193 -6.20 21.73 3.03
C ASP A 193 -5.78 21.63 1.55
N ASN A 194 -6.07 22.65 0.74
CA ASN A 194 -5.65 22.72 -0.67
C ASN A 194 -4.14 23.00 -0.80
N GLU A 195 -3.58 23.89 0.02
CA GLU A 195 -2.13 24.11 0.11
C GLU A 195 -1.39 22.83 0.52
N LYS A 196 -1.93 22.09 1.50
CA LYS A 196 -1.42 20.78 1.92
C LYS A 196 -1.48 19.74 0.80
N LEU A 197 -2.61 19.66 0.07
CA LEU A 197 -2.76 18.77 -1.09
C LEU A 197 -1.80 19.14 -2.23
N SER A 198 -1.55 20.44 -2.46
CA SER A 198 -0.57 20.93 -3.43
C SER A 198 0.86 20.50 -3.05
N TRP A 199 1.23 20.63 -1.77
CA TRP A 199 2.51 20.15 -1.24
C TRP A 199 2.67 18.63 -1.37
N GLN A 200 1.61 17.86 -1.07
CA GLN A 200 1.61 16.40 -1.26
C GLN A 200 1.75 16.02 -2.73
N LYS A 201 1.10 16.76 -3.64
CA LYS A 201 1.23 16.55 -5.09
C LYS A 201 2.66 16.82 -5.56
N GLU A 202 3.27 17.94 -5.16
CA GLU A 202 4.64 18.30 -5.54
C GLU A 202 5.67 17.31 -4.98
N SER A 203 5.49 16.86 -3.73
CA SER A 203 6.30 15.80 -3.13
C SER A 203 6.21 14.48 -3.91
N LEU A 204 5.00 14.07 -4.33
CA LEU A 204 4.80 12.88 -5.14
C LEU A 204 5.37 13.02 -6.56
N GLU A 205 5.28 14.21 -7.19
CA GLU A 205 5.91 14.47 -8.49
C GLU A 205 7.44 14.36 -8.39
N ASN A 206 8.06 14.91 -7.35
CA ASN A 206 9.50 14.78 -7.11
C ASN A 206 9.94 13.31 -6.88
N ILE A 207 9.16 12.51 -6.14
CA ILE A 207 9.42 11.08 -5.96
C ILE A 207 9.32 10.34 -7.30
N ILE A 208 8.28 10.60 -8.09
CA ILE A 208 8.07 9.98 -9.42
C ILE A 208 9.24 10.29 -10.35
N ASP A 209 9.73 11.53 -10.37
CA ASP A 209 10.86 11.94 -11.21
C ASP A 209 12.18 11.28 -10.76
N SER A 210 12.46 11.19 -9.44
CA SER A 210 13.63 10.45 -8.92
C SER A 210 13.57 8.97 -9.29
N THR A 211 12.45 8.29 -9.01
CA THR A 211 12.27 6.88 -9.33
C THR A 211 12.25 6.62 -10.84
N SER A 212 11.85 7.59 -11.67
CA SER A 212 11.98 7.45 -13.12
C SER A 212 13.43 7.57 -13.59
N LYS A 213 14.20 8.49 -13.01
CA LYS A 213 15.64 8.64 -13.29
C LYS A 213 16.43 7.40 -12.87
N GLU A 214 16.24 6.90 -11.65
CA GLU A 214 16.86 5.67 -11.15
C GLU A 214 16.56 4.46 -12.05
N ARG A 215 15.31 4.35 -12.53
CA ARG A 215 14.87 3.30 -13.46
C ARG A 215 15.58 3.39 -14.81
N ASP A 216 15.80 4.60 -15.33
CA ASP A 216 16.45 4.80 -16.62
C ASP A 216 17.98 4.61 -16.52
N ASP A 217 18.61 5.06 -15.42
CA ASP A 217 20.00 4.72 -15.08
C ASP A 217 20.20 3.19 -14.95
N ALA A 218 19.24 2.48 -14.34
CA ALA A 218 19.27 1.02 -14.22
C ALA A 218 19.13 0.31 -15.58
N LYS A 219 18.27 0.81 -16.48
CA LYS A 219 18.17 0.30 -17.86
C LYS A 219 19.47 0.51 -18.65
N GLU A 220 20.12 1.66 -18.50
CA GLU A 220 21.39 1.92 -19.18
C GLU A 220 22.49 0.98 -18.68
N LYS A 221 22.59 0.78 -17.36
CA LYS A 221 23.49 -0.23 -16.77
C LYS A 221 23.22 -1.64 -17.29
N LEU A 222 21.96 -2.06 -17.37
CA LEU A 222 21.55 -3.35 -17.93
C LEU A 222 22.01 -3.49 -19.39
N LYS A 223 21.70 -2.51 -20.24
CA LYS A 223 22.09 -2.50 -21.66
C LYS A 223 23.62 -2.58 -21.85
N ASN A 224 24.39 -1.91 -20.99
CA ASN A 224 25.85 -1.97 -21.02
C ASN A 224 26.39 -3.35 -20.59
N ILE A 225 25.74 -4.01 -19.62
CA ILE A 225 26.07 -5.39 -19.22
C ILE A 225 25.72 -6.39 -20.33
N GLU A 226 24.56 -6.26 -20.97
CA GLU A 226 24.16 -7.09 -22.13
C GLU A 226 25.16 -6.98 -23.28
N LEU A 227 25.59 -5.76 -23.61
CA LEU A 227 26.62 -5.52 -24.64
C LEU A 227 27.95 -6.20 -24.28
N LEU A 228 28.38 -6.08 -23.02
CA LEU A 228 29.62 -6.69 -22.53
C LEU A 228 29.56 -8.22 -22.55
N LEU A 229 28.42 -8.81 -22.19
CA LEU A 229 28.20 -10.26 -22.26
C LEU A 229 28.24 -10.75 -23.71
N SER A 230 27.58 -10.05 -24.64
CA SER A 230 27.61 -10.38 -26.07
C SER A 230 29.03 -10.30 -26.66
N SER A 231 29.83 -9.29 -26.26
CA SER A 231 31.25 -9.21 -26.65
C SER A 231 32.03 -10.44 -26.16
N LYS A 232 31.90 -10.80 -24.87
CA LYS A 232 32.60 -11.96 -24.30
C LYS A 232 32.16 -13.28 -24.91
N GLU A 233 30.88 -13.44 -25.25
CA GLU A 233 30.36 -14.62 -25.94
C GLU A 233 31.03 -14.79 -27.32
N ASN A 234 31.18 -13.69 -28.08
CA ASN A 234 31.89 -13.69 -29.35
C ASN A 234 33.39 -14.03 -29.18
N ASP A 235 34.05 -13.51 -28.14
CA ASP A 235 35.45 -13.82 -27.84
C ASP A 235 35.65 -15.30 -27.51
N HIS A 236 34.82 -15.86 -26.61
CA HIS A 236 34.83 -17.30 -26.31
C HIS A 236 34.51 -18.15 -27.55
N SER A 237 33.58 -17.72 -28.42
CA SER A 237 33.27 -18.39 -29.68
C SER A 237 34.47 -18.46 -30.63
N GLN A 238 35.27 -17.38 -30.69
CA GLN A 238 36.52 -17.36 -31.45
C GLN A 238 37.60 -18.26 -30.84
N GLU A 239 37.70 -18.30 -29.51
CA GLU A 239 38.67 -19.15 -28.81
C GLU A 239 38.33 -20.64 -28.96
N LEU A 240 37.05 -21.02 -28.87
CA LEU A 240 36.58 -22.37 -29.18
C LEU A 240 36.90 -22.78 -30.63
N LYS A 241 36.74 -21.88 -31.60
CA LYS A 241 37.13 -22.14 -33.01
C LYS A 241 38.65 -22.38 -33.15
N LYS A 242 39.48 -21.60 -32.44
CA LYS A 242 40.94 -21.80 -32.42
C LYS A 242 41.31 -23.16 -31.81
N LEU A 243 40.72 -23.51 -30.66
CA LEU A 243 40.93 -24.81 -30.01
C LEU A 243 40.49 -25.98 -30.89
N HIS A 244 39.35 -25.87 -31.57
CA HIS A 244 38.86 -26.89 -32.48
C HIS A 244 39.81 -27.11 -33.67
N PHE A 245 40.38 -26.03 -34.23
CA PHE A 245 41.40 -26.12 -35.29
C PHE A 245 42.67 -26.84 -34.80
N ILE A 246 43.15 -26.51 -33.59
CA ILE A 246 44.33 -27.14 -32.97
C ILE A 246 44.08 -28.64 -32.72
N ILE A 247 42.90 -29.01 -32.21
CA ILE A 247 42.54 -30.42 -31.98
C ILE A 247 42.55 -31.21 -33.29
N ASN A 248 42.00 -30.65 -34.37
CA ASN A 248 41.95 -31.31 -35.68
C ASN A 248 43.34 -31.48 -36.32
N ASP A 249 44.21 -30.47 -36.20
CA ASP A 249 45.62 -30.55 -36.64
C ASP A 249 46.40 -31.62 -35.84
N LEU A 250 46.21 -31.68 -34.51
CA LEU A 250 46.82 -32.71 -33.67
C LEU A 250 46.31 -34.12 -33.98
N GLN A 251 45.01 -34.30 -34.23
CA GLN A 251 44.43 -35.58 -34.68
C GLN A 251 45.00 -36.01 -36.03
N THR A 252 45.17 -35.08 -36.97
CA THR A 252 45.77 -35.35 -38.29
C THR A 252 47.22 -35.81 -38.14
N LYS A 253 48.01 -35.11 -37.31
CA LYS A 253 49.41 -35.47 -37.00
C LYS A 253 49.56 -36.79 -36.25
N LEU A 254 48.62 -37.13 -35.37
CA LEU A 254 48.62 -38.41 -34.66
C LEU A 254 48.38 -39.57 -35.64
N ASN A 255 47.41 -39.41 -36.56
CA ASN A 255 47.09 -40.42 -37.58
C ASN A 255 48.21 -40.63 -38.60
N SER A 256 49.06 -39.63 -38.87
CA SER A 256 50.22 -39.76 -39.76
C SER A 256 51.47 -40.36 -39.10
N SER A 257 51.48 -40.58 -37.77
CA SER A 257 52.69 -40.86 -36.99
C SER A 257 52.67 -42.25 -36.33
N SER A 258 52.29 -43.28 -37.08
CA SER A 258 52.20 -44.68 -36.62
C SER A 258 53.42 -45.50 -37.02
N SER A 259 54.59 -45.20 -36.43
CA SER A 259 55.75 -46.09 -36.47
C SER A 259 56.78 -45.76 -35.37
N ASN A 260 57.09 -46.76 -34.52
CA ASN A 260 58.26 -46.88 -33.64
C ASN A 260 58.68 -45.63 -32.83
N VAL A 261 58.20 -45.55 -31.59
CA VAL A 261 58.40 -44.42 -30.68
C VAL A 261 59.58 -44.69 -29.74
N SER A 262 60.52 -43.75 -29.66
CA SER A 262 61.70 -43.80 -28.79
C SER A 262 61.32 -43.53 -27.31
N PRO A 263 62.02 -44.08 -26.30
CA PRO A 263 61.79 -43.74 -24.90
C PRO A 263 61.94 -42.23 -24.59
N GLU A 264 62.71 -41.48 -25.38
CA GLU A 264 62.79 -40.01 -25.25
C GLU A 264 61.51 -39.29 -25.72
N GLU A 265 60.76 -39.89 -26.65
CA GLU A 265 59.47 -39.38 -27.11
C GLU A 265 58.34 -39.76 -26.15
N MET A 266 58.44 -40.90 -25.45
CA MET A 266 57.56 -41.24 -24.32
C MET A 266 57.65 -40.17 -23.22
N ALA A 267 58.86 -39.81 -22.78
CA ALA A 267 59.05 -38.78 -21.76
C ALA A 267 58.47 -37.40 -22.18
N LYS A 268 58.57 -37.03 -23.48
CA LYS A 268 57.96 -35.82 -24.03
C LYS A 268 56.42 -35.91 -24.07
N ARG A 269 55.86 -37.10 -24.33
CA ARG A 269 54.41 -37.35 -24.26
C ARG A 269 53.89 -37.30 -22.83
N ASP A 270 54.58 -37.89 -21.87
CA ASP A 270 54.18 -37.85 -20.46
C ASP A 270 54.19 -36.42 -19.90
N ALA A 271 55.20 -35.61 -20.24
CA ALA A 271 55.23 -34.18 -19.90
C ALA A 271 54.09 -33.40 -20.56
N TYR A 272 53.70 -33.74 -21.79
CA TYR A 272 52.57 -33.12 -22.48
C TYR A 272 51.22 -33.57 -21.90
N ILE A 273 51.10 -34.84 -21.48
CA ILE A 273 49.93 -35.38 -20.77
C ILE A 273 49.74 -34.63 -19.46
N GLN A 274 50.79 -34.48 -18.63
CA GLN A 274 50.71 -33.67 -17.40
C GLN A 274 50.29 -32.21 -17.66
N GLN A 275 50.76 -31.61 -18.77
CA GLN A 275 50.34 -30.25 -19.15
C GLN A 275 48.85 -30.19 -19.54
N LEU A 276 48.35 -31.21 -20.24
CA LEU A 276 46.93 -31.32 -20.59
C LEU A 276 46.05 -31.61 -19.36
N GLU A 277 46.49 -32.48 -18.45
CA GLU A 277 45.83 -32.76 -17.17
C GLU A 277 45.73 -31.49 -16.31
N GLY A 278 46.81 -30.70 -16.21
CA GLY A 278 46.78 -29.40 -15.53
C GLY A 278 45.77 -28.43 -16.15
N LYS A 279 45.68 -28.38 -17.48
CA LYS A 279 44.65 -27.59 -18.19
C LYS A 279 43.23 -28.10 -17.98
N ILE A 280 43.02 -29.42 -17.94
CA ILE A 280 41.71 -30.03 -17.65
C ILE A 280 41.28 -29.66 -16.23
N THR A 281 42.16 -29.77 -15.25
CA THR A 281 41.87 -29.38 -13.85
C THR A 281 41.54 -27.89 -13.73
N TYR A 282 42.26 -27.02 -14.45
CA TYR A 282 41.96 -25.59 -14.51
C TYR A 282 40.58 -25.31 -15.13
N LEU A 283 40.27 -25.90 -16.29
CA LEU A 283 38.98 -25.74 -16.96
C LEU A 283 37.81 -26.31 -16.14
N GLN A 284 38.03 -27.40 -15.39
CA GLN A 284 37.04 -27.93 -14.44
C GLN A 284 36.77 -26.96 -13.28
N ASN A 285 37.78 -26.23 -12.80
CA ASN A 285 37.60 -25.23 -11.76
C ASN A 285 36.90 -23.96 -12.28
N GLU A 286 37.21 -23.50 -13.49
CA GLU A 286 36.47 -22.41 -14.13
C GLU A 286 35.01 -22.80 -14.45
N LEU A 287 34.76 -24.05 -14.89
CA LEU A 287 33.41 -24.58 -15.06
C LEU A 287 32.61 -24.55 -13.75
N LYS A 288 33.21 -24.97 -12.63
CA LYS A 288 32.58 -24.92 -11.29
C LYS A 288 32.27 -23.47 -10.87
N LYS A 289 33.18 -22.52 -11.09
CA LYS A 289 32.93 -21.09 -10.83
C LYS A 289 31.78 -20.56 -11.67
N ALA A 290 31.71 -20.93 -12.96
CA ALA A 290 30.63 -20.55 -13.83
C ALA A 290 29.29 -21.14 -13.38
N GLN A 291 29.26 -22.40 -12.93
CA GLN A 291 28.06 -23.05 -12.38
C GLN A 291 27.55 -22.36 -11.10
N ILE A 292 28.43 -22.01 -10.17
CA ILE A 292 28.07 -21.22 -8.97
C ILE A 292 27.46 -19.88 -9.38
N LYS A 293 28.10 -19.17 -10.33
CA LYS A 293 27.62 -17.87 -10.80
C LYS A 293 26.28 -17.94 -11.54
N ILE A 294 25.95 -19.07 -12.17
CA ILE A 294 24.62 -19.32 -12.76
C ILE A 294 23.58 -19.47 -11.64
N LEU A 295 23.87 -20.26 -10.60
CA LEU A 295 23.00 -20.41 -9.43
C LEU A 295 22.73 -19.07 -8.73
N ASP A 296 23.75 -18.22 -8.55
CA ASP A 296 23.58 -16.88 -7.97
C ASP A 296 22.61 -16.02 -8.81
N LEU A 297 22.74 -16.06 -10.15
CA LEU A 297 21.86 -15.35 -11.07
C LEU A 297 20.43 -15.92 -11.10
N GLU A 298 20.27 -17.24 -10.94
CA GLU A 298 18.96 -17.87 -10.80
C GLU A 298 18.26 -17.48 -9.49
N ASN A 299 19.01 -17.35 -8.38
CA ASN A 299 18.47 -16.85 -7.12
C ASN A 299 18.03 -15.38 -7.22
N ILE A 300 18.87 -14.49 -7.77
CA ILE A 300 18.53 -13.07 -8.01
C ILE A 300 17.27 -12.94 -8.90
N LYS A 301 17.14 -13.81 -9.92
CA LYS A 301 15.94 -13.87 -10.77
C LYS A 301 14.70 -14.31 -9.99
N LEU A 302 14.83 -15.22 -9.02
CA LEU A 302 13.75 -15.66 -8.15
C LEU A 302 13.27 -14.51 -7.24
N GLU A 303 14.20 -13.83 -6.57
CA GLU A 303 13.95 -12.65 -5.73
C GLU A 303 13.27 -11.52 -6.52
N PHE A 304 13.78 -11.20 -7.71
CA PHE A 304 13.15 -10.21 -8.60
C PHE A 304 11.72 -10.61 -9.00
N THR A 305 11.46 -11.91 -9.17
CA THR A 305 10.12 -12.42 -9.48
C THR A 305 9.17 -12.26 -8.29
N GLN A 306 9.62 -12.55 -7.07
CA GLN A 306 8.86 -12.30 -5.83
C GLN A 306 8.56 -10.82 -5.62
N TYR A 307 9.56 -9.94 -5.78
CA TYR A 307 9.39 -8.49 -5.70
C TYR A 307 8.36 -7.99 -6.73
N LYS A 308 8.42 -8.52 -7.96
CA LYS A 308 7.46 -8.19 -9.02
C LYS A 308 6.03 -8.64 -8.70
N SER A 309 5.82 -9.79 -8.06
CA SER A 309 4.49 -10.19 -7.58
C SER A 309 3.99 -9.28 -6.45
N GLY A 310 4.81 -8.97 -5.44
CA GLY A 310 4.42 -8.05 -4.36
C GLY A 310 4.06 -6.64 -4.88
N ALA A 311 4.84 -6.10 -5.81
CA ALA A 311 4.54 -4.83 -6.48
C ALA A 311 3.25 -4.87 -7.32
N ALA A 312 2.90 -6.03 -7.90
CA ALA A 312 1.63 -6.21 -8.61
C ALA A 312 0.43 -6.25 -7.65
N GLU A 313 0.59 -6.86 -6.48
CA GLU A 313 -0.43 -6.89 -5.42
C GLU A 313 -0.66 -5.51 -4.80
N SER A 314 0.41 -4.74 -4.52
CA SER A 314 0.27 -3.34 -4.10
C SER A 314 -0.46 -2.50 -5.15
N ASN A 315 -0.13 -2.67 -6.44
CA ASN A 315 -0.85 -2.00 -7.53
C ASN A 315 -2.34 -2.40 -7.61
N LYS A 316 -2.68 -3.65 -7.30
CA LYS A 316 -4.07 -4.12 -7.23
C LYS A 316 -4.81 -3.46 -6.07
N MET A 317 -4.20 -3.42 -4.88
CA MET A 317 -4.73 -2.73 -3.71
C MET A 317 -5.00 -1.24 -3.98
N TYR A 318 -4.04 -0.51 -4.56
CA TYR A 318 -4.23 0.92 -4.88
C TYR A 318 -5.34 1.13 -5.91
N LYS A 319 -5.51 0.25 -6.90
CA LYS A 319 -6.65 0.31 -7.84
C LYS A 319 -7.99 0.09 -7.14
N GLU A 320 -8.06 -0.86 -6.22
CA GLU A 320 -9.27 -1.13 -5.43
C GLU A 320 -9.62 0.06 -4.53
N GLN A 321 -8.63 0.69 -3.87
CA GLN A 321 -8.83 1.91 -3.09
C GLN A 321 -9.32 3.10 -3.94
N ILE A 322 -8.71 3.32 -5.11
CA ILE A 322 -9.14 4.36 -6.07
C ILE A 322 -10.57 4.08 -6.55
N GLN A 323 -10.94 2.82 -6.76
CA GLN A 323 -12.28 2.45 -7.19
C GLN A 323 -13.33 2.66 -6.08
N ASP A 324 -13.01 2.36 -4.82
CA ASP A 324 -13.90 2.64 -3.69
C ASP A 324 -14.11 4.15 -3.48
N LEU A 325 -13.04 4.95 -3.57
CA LEU A 325 -13.14 6.42 -3.53
C LEU A 325 -14.03 6.97 -4.67
N ASN A 326 -13.89 6.45 -5.89
CA ASN A 326 -14.77 6.81 -7.01
C ASN A 326 -16.24 6.43 -6.77
N ASN A 327 -16.50 5.28 -6.12
CA ASN A 327 -17.86 4.87 -5.76
C ASN A 327 -18.46 5.81 -4.71
N ARG A 328 -17.70 6.16 -3.66
CA ARG A 328 -18.14 7.14 -2.64
C ARG A 328 -18.42 8.51 -3.23
N ILE A 329 -17.59 9.01 -4.15
CA ILE A 329 -17.84 10.27 -4.88
C ILE A 329 -19.16 10.20 -5.66
N LYS A 330 -19.42 9.09 -6.35
CA LYS A 330 -20.69 8.88 -7.09
C LYS A 330 -21.91 8.80 -6.16
N GLU A 331 -21.78 8.22 -4.97
CA GLU A 331 -22.86 8.23 -3.97
C GLU A 331 -23.12 9.63 -3.42
N ILE A 332 -22.07 10.40 -3.09
CA ILE A 332 -22.19 11.79 -2.64
C ILE A 332 -22.82 12.66 -3.74
N GLN A 333 -22.44 12.50 -5.00
CA GLN A 333 -23.09 13.19 -6.13
C GLN A 333 -24.58 12.83 -6.24
N LYS A 334 -24.96 11.56 -6.01
CA LYS A 334 -26.38 11.14 -6.00
C LYS A 334 -27.18 11.74 -4.86
N THR A 335 -26.60 11.93 -3.67
CA THR A 335 -27.32 12.46 -2.50
C THR A 335 -27.41 13.99 -2.51
N VAL A 336 -26.39 14.69 -3.01
CA VAL A 336 -26.35 16.17 -3.08
C VAL A 336 -27.32 16.75 -4.12
N PHE A 337 -27.68 16.00 -5.18
CA PHE A 337 -28.51 16.50 -6.29
C PHE A 337 -29.92 15.89 -6.38
N GLN A 338 -30.45 15.22 -5.34
CA GLN A 338 -31.86 14.82 -5.34
C GLN A 338 -32.78 16.02 -5.07
N PRO A 339 -33.78 16.31 -5.95
CA PRO A 339 -34.79 17.32 -5.65
C PRO A 339 -35.61 16.91 -4.43
N VAL A 340 -35.70 17.79 -3.43
CA VAL A 340 -36.49 17.57 -2.21
C VAL A 340 -37.96 17.40 -2.58
N ARG A 341 -38.45 16.16 -2.54
CA ARG A 341 -39.86 15.85 -2.77
C ARG A 341 -40.67 16.19 -1.51
N LEU A 342 -41.19 17.42 -1.47
CA LEU A 342 -42.18 17.84 -0.48
C LEU A 342 -43.51 17.10 -0.70
N SER A 343 -43.69 16.00 0.03
CA SER A 343 -44.93 15.22 0.08
C SER A 343 -46.01 15.96 0.89
N LEU A 344 -46.63 16.98 0.30
CA LEU A 344 -47.74 17.71 0.92
C LEU A 344 -49.07 16.95 0.74
N SER A 345 -49.66 16.53 1.86
CA SER A 345 -50.97 15.85 1.89
C SER A 345 -52.12 16.81 1.52
N PRO A 346 -53.13 16.39 0.74
CA PRO A 346 -54.22 17.26 0.31
C PRO A 346 -55.42 17.21 1.26
N GLU A 347 -55.39 17.99 2.35
CA GLU A 347 -56.62 18.29 3.10
C GLU A 347 -57.48 19.35 2.39
N GLN A 348 -58.78 19.21 2.53
CA GLN A 348 -59.78 19.75 1.60
C GLN A 348 -60.21 21.17 2.00
N GLY A 349 -59.81 22.20 1.24
CA GLY A 349 -60.18 23.59 1.62
C GLY A 349 -60.13 24.72 0.58
N ALA A 350 -59.45 24.61 -0.56
CA ALA A 350 -59.31 25.75 -1.50
C ALA A 350 -59.16 25.34 -2.98
N ARG A 351 -60.26 24.85 -3.60
CA ARG A 351 -60.19 24.05 -4.84
C ARG A 351 -59.65 24.75 -6.11
N ALA A 352 -59.54 26.08 -6.13
CA ALA A 352 -59.00 26.85 -7.27
C ALA A 352 -57.54 27.31 -7.01
N GLU A 353 -57.29 27.99 -5.90
CA GLU A 353 -55.96 28.48 -5.53
C GLU A 353 -54.98 27.32 -5.27
N TYR A 354 -55.42 26.23 -4.62
CA TYR A 354 -54.60 25.02 -4.43
C TYR A 354 -54.22 24.37 -5.77
N ALA A 355 -55.11 24.38 -6.76
CA ALA A 355 -54.80 23.85 -8.09
C ALA A 355 -53.75 24.70 -8.82
N ALA A 356 -53.81 26.03 -8.68
CA ALA A 356 -52.79 26.94 -9.20
C ALA A 356 -51.44 26.76 -8.49
N HIS A 357 -51.42 26.64 -7.16
CA HIS A 357 -50.21 26.35 -6.40
C HIS A 357 -49.58 25.00 -6.77
N VAL A 358 -50.37 23.93 -6.94
CA VAL A 358 -49.88 22.62 -7.40
C VAL A 358 -49.36 22.67 -8.83
N ALA A 359 -49.98 23.46 -9.72
CA ALA A 359 -49.46 23.67 -11.08
C ALA A 359 -48.11 24.41 -11.06
N ASN A 360 -47.97 25.45 -10.23
CA ASN A 360 -46.72 26.20 -10.06
C ASN A 360 -45.63 25.31 -9.43
N VAL A 361 -45.92 24.54 -8.38
CA VAL A 361 -44.98 23.56 -7.78
C VAL A 361 -44.48 22.54 -8.80
N LYS A 362 -45.35 22.05 -9.71
CA LYS A 362 -44.94 21.17 -10.82
C LYS A 362 -44.08 21.90 -11.86
N LEU A 363 -44.30 23.20 -12.09
CA LEU A 363 -43.45 24.03 -12.96
C LEU A 363 -42.07 24.25 -12.34
N TYR A 364 -41.99 24.52 -11.03
CA TYR A 364 -40.74 24.60 -10.28
C TYR A 364 -39.97 23.27 -10.33
N ASP A 365 -40.60 22.15 -9.99
CA ASP A 365 -40.00 20.80 -10.05
C ASP A 365 -39.48 20.45 -11.45
N ARG A 366 -40.23 20.79 -12.52
CA ARG A 366 -39.79 20.56 -13.90
C ARG A 366 -38.61 21.46 -14.30
N THR A 367 -38.62 22.73 -13.88
CA THR A 367 -37.54 23.68 -14.18
C THR A 367 -36.25 23.33 -13.42
N LEU A 368 -36.37 22.95 -12.15
CA LEU A 368 -35.25 22.47 -11.32
C LEU A 368 -34.67 21.16 -11.88
N ARG A 369 -35.52 20.24 -12.37
CA ARG A 369 -35.07 19.01 -13.03
C ARG A 369 -34.28 19.29 -14.31
N HIS A 370 -34.80 20.16 -15.19
CA HIS A 370 -34.06 20.57 -16.39
C HIS A 370 -32.74 21.28 -16.05
N LEU A 371 -32.70 22.10 -14.99
CA LEU A 371 -31.46 22.72 -14.53
C LEU A 371 -30.46 21.68 -14.02
N ALA A 372 -30.89 20.67 -13.25
CA ALA A 372 -30.03 19.59 -12.76
C ALA A 372 -29.50 18.71 -13.91
N GLU A 373 -30.36 18.32 -14.85
CA GLU A 373 -29.97 17.58 -16.06
C GLU A 373 -28.95 18.36 -16.90
N TYR A 374 -29.16 19.68 -17.06
CA TYR A 374 -28.26 20.56 -17.79
C TYR A 374 -26.92 20.78 -17.06
N LEU A 375 -26.92 20.97 -15.74
CA LEU A 375 -25.68 21.08 -14.94
C LEU A 375 -24.87 19.78 -14.94
N ASN A 376 -25.52 18.63 -14.95
CA ASN A 376 -24.85 17.33 -15.11
C ASN A 376 -24.23 17.20 -16.51
N ALA A 377 -24.98 17.51 -17.57
CA ALA A 377 -24.44 17.50 -18.95
C ALA A 377 -23.28 18.48 -19.16
N LEU A 378 -23.32 19.65 -18.50
CA LEU A 378 -22.20 20.59 -18.45
C LEU A 378 -20.98 20.00 -17.74
N THR A 379 -21.19 19.36 -16.59
CA THR A 379 -20.11 18.78 -15.76
C THR A 379 -19.44 17.63 -16.51
N ASP A 380 -20.21 16.70 -17.07
CA ASP A 380 -19.72 15.58 -17.86
C ASP A 380 -18.95 16.07 -19.10
N GLY A 381 -19.50 17.04 -19.83
CA GLY A 381 -18.85 17.64 -21.00
C GLY A 381 -17.54 18.38 -20.67
N LEU A 382 -17.48 19.05 -19.51
CA LEU A 382 -16.25 19.70 -19.04
C LEU A 382 -15.17 18.66 -18.72
N VAL A 383 -15.53 17.61 -17.95
CA VAL A 383 -14.62 16.50 -17.59
C VAL A 383 -14.07 15.80 -18.84
N ASP A 384 -14.93 15.47 -19.81
CA ASP A 384 -14.55 14.85 -21.08
C ASP A 384 -13.58 15.73 -21.89
N SER A 385 -13.83 17.06 -21.90
CA SER A 385 -12.98 18.00 -22.62
C SER A 385 -11.61 18.20 -21.96
N GLN A 386 -11.58 18.19 -20.61
CA GLN A 386 -10.38 18.31 -19.79
C GLN A 386 -9.51 17.05 -19.90
N ALA A 387 -10.12 15.86 -19.91
CA ALA A 387 -9.42 14.60 -20.19
C ALA A 387 -8.70 14.63 -21.55
N ARG A 388 -9.42 15.02 -22.62
CA ARG A 388 -8.84 15.16 -23.98
C ARG A 388 -7.74 16.23 -24.06
N ALA A 389 -7.86 17.32 -23.29
CA ALA A 389 -6.82 18.35 -23.21
C ALA A 389 -5.54 17.82 -22.53
N VAL A 390 -5.69 17.01 -21.46
CA VAL A 390 -4.57 16.36 -20.76
C VAL A 390 -3.89 15.30 -21.65
N GLU A 391 -4.67 14.51 -22.40
CA GLU A 391 -4.13 13.55 -23.38
C GLU A 391 -3.34 14.25 -24.49
N ALA A 392 -3.86 15.35 -25.05
CA ALA A 392 -3.19 16.15 -26.06
C ALA A 392 -1.91 16.81 -25.52
N ALA A 393 -1.92 17.34 -24.29
CA ALA A 393 -0.74 17.87 -23.62
C ALA A 393 0.32 16.79 -23.39
N GLY A 394 -0.09 15.58 -22.97
CA GLY A 394 0.79 14.42 -22.82
C GLY A 394 1.38 13.93 -24.15
N ALA A 395 0.66 14.06 -25.26
CA ALA A 395 1.18 13.79 -26.60
C ALA A 395 2.23 14.83 -27.04
N ALA A 396 1.97 16.13 -26.83
CA ALA A 396 2.94 17.19 -27.13
C ALA A 396 4.23 17.05 -26.29
N ARG A 397 4.12 16.68 -25.01
CA ARG A 397 5.27 16.46 -24.11
C ARG A 397 6.15 15.26 -24.53
N ARG A 398 5.66 14.36 -25.39
CA ARG A 398 6.39 13.20 -25.94
C ARG A 398 7.05 13.47 -27.30
N GLY A 399 7.26 14.73 -27.68
CA GLY A 399 8.03 15.11 -28.85
C GLY A 399 7.26 15.14 -30.18
N ALA A 400 5.93 15.01 -30.15
CA ALA A 400 5.11 15.34 -31.31
C ALA A 400 5.18 16.86 -31.56
N GLY A 401 5.65 17.26 -32.74
CA GLY A 401 6.00 18.65 -33.08
C GLY A 401 4.82 19.62 -33.20
N GLY A 402 5.02 20.72 -33.93
CA GLY A 402 4.11 21.87 -33.97
C GLY A 402 2.63 21.59 -34.27
N GLU A 403 2.31 20.48 -34.94
CA GLU A 403 0.92 20.02 -35.15
C GLU A 403 0.19 19.68 -33.84
N ALA A 404 0.88 19.09 -32.85
CA ALA A 404 0.31 18.78 -31.54
C ALA A 404 0.02 20.06 -30.75
N LEU A 405 0.90 21.07 -30.84
CA LEU A 405 0.69 22.39 -30.25
C LEU A 405 -0.49 23.12 -30.92
N ALA A 406 -0.59 23.06 -32.25
CA ALA A 406 -1.70 23.62 -33.00
C ALA A 406 -3.03 22.88 -32.73
N ALA A 407 -2.99 21.57 -32.46
CA ALA A 407 -4.15 20.80 -32.02
C ALA A 407 -4.61 21.22 -30.62
N LEU A 408 -3.68 21.35 -29.68
CA LEU A 408 -3.97 21.85 -28.32
C LEU A 408 -4.56 23.28 -28.35
N GLN A 409 -4.01 24.17 -29.18
CA GLN A 409 -4.51 25.54 -29.33
C GLN A 409 -5.92 25.60 -29.97
N ARG A 410 -6.22 24.73 -30.95
CA ARG A 410 -7.58 24.58 -31.49
C ARG A 410 -8.55 24.03 -30.45
N HIS A 411 -8.13 23.06 -29.64
CA HIS A 411 -8.94 22.47 -28.58
C HIS A 411 -9.24 23.49 -27.46
N LEU A 412 -8.26 24.30 -27.06
CA LEU A 412 -8.45 25.37 -26.08
C LEU A 412 -9.44 26.44 -26.57
N ARG A 413 -9.40 26.81 -27.85
CA ARG A 413 -10.36 27.76 -28.43
C ARG A 413 -11.77 27.19 -28.48
N ALA A 414 -11.93 25.97 -28.98
CA ALA A 414 -13.23 25.29 -28.99
C ALA A 414 -13.82 25.12 -27.58
N HIS A 415 -12.99 24.82 -26.58
CA HIS A 415 -13.38 24.79 -25.18
C HIS A 415 -13.82 26.18 -24.67
N HIS A 416 -13.09 27.24 -25.00
CA HIS A 416 -13.45 28.61 -24.62
C HIS A 416 -14.80 29.03 -25.21
N ASP A 417 -15.03 28.77 -26.50
CA ASP A 417 -16.29 29.09 -27.19
C ASP A 417 -17.48 28.29 -26.62
N ALA A 418 -17.26 27.03 -26.25
CA ALA A 418 -18.25 26.21 -25.54
C ALA A 418 -18.58 26.77 -24.16
N VAL A 419 -17.57 27.15 -23.37
CA VAL A 419 -17.77 27.78 -22.05
C VAL A 419 -18.56 29.09 -22.17
N LEU A 420 -18.25 29.94 -23.14
CA LEU A 420 -19.00 31.19 -23.37
C LEU A 420 -20.47 30.92 -23.73
N THR A 421 -20.73 29.92 -24.57
CA THR A 421 -22.10 29.50 -24.94
C THR A 421 -22.87 28.99 -23.72
N ASN A 422 -22.21 28.19 -22.87
CA ASN A 422 -22.79 27.64 -21.65
C ASN A 422 -23.10 28.73 -20.62
N VAL A 423 -22.21 29.72 -20.45
CA VAL A 423 -22.42 30.90 -19.59
C VAL A 423 -23.62 31.72 -20.07
N ALA A 424 -23.81 31.89 -21.39
CA ALA A 424 -24.97 32.57 -21.94
C ALA A 424 -26.29 31.82 -21.63
N GLN A 425 -26.29 30.49 -21.74
CA GLN A 425 -27.46 29.65 -21.41
C GLN A 425 -27.78 29.62 -19.91
N VAL A 426 -26.77 29.55 -19.03
CA VAL A 426 -26.94 29.69 -17.57
C VAL A 426 -27.55 31.05 -17.24
N ARG A 427 -27.03 32.15 -17.83
CA ARG A 427 -27.57 33.50 -17.64
C ARG A 427 -29.02 33.63 -18.12
N GLY A 428 -29.36 33.03 -19.25
CA GLY A 428 -30.75 32.97 -19.73
C GLY A 428 -31.68 32.23 -18.76
N THR A 429 -31.21 31.11 -18.20
CA THR A 429 -31.97 30.32 -17.22
C THR A 429 -32.16 31.06 -15.89
N LEU A 430 -31.13 31.75 -15.40
CA LEU A 430 -31.22 32.61 -14.21
C LEU A 430 -32.21 33.77 -14.40
N SER A 431 -32.29 34.35 -15.61
CA SER A 431 -33.27 35.40 -15.92
C SER A 431 -34.72 34.88 -15.86
N ILE A 432 -34.97 33.62 -16.25
CA ILE A 432 -36.28 32.96 -16.08
C ILE A 432 -36.62 32.81 -14.59
N PHE A 433 -35.66 32.36 -13.76
CA PHE A 433 -35.85 32.29 -12.30
C PHE A 433 -36.14 33.66 -11.68
N GLU A 434 -35.44 34.71 -12.11
CA GLU A 434 -35.66 36.09 -11.61
C GLU A 434 -37.07 36.59 -11.94
N GLY A 435 -37.60 36.26 -13.13
CA GLY A 435 -39.00 36.52 -13.48
C GLY A 435 -39.98 35.78 -12.56
N ILE A 436 -39.78 34.47 -12.38
CA ILE A 436 -40.65 33.65 -11.52
C ILE A 436 -40.61 34.11 -10.05
N PHE A 437 -39.46 34.59 -9.55
CA PHE A 437 -39.36 35.17 -8.20
C PHE A 437 -40.12 36.51 -8.08
N LYS A 438 -40.12 37.34 -9.12
CA LYS A 438 -40.94 38.57 -9.16
C LYS A 438 -42.43 38.24 -9.15
N ASP A 439 -42.87 37.28 -9.97
CA ASP A 439 -44.26 36.82 -10.00
C ASP A 439 -44.70 36.23 -8.64
N TYR A 440 -43.83 35.47 -7.98
CA TYR A 440 -44.09 34.93 -6.64
C TYR A 440 -44.23 36.04 -5.58
N ASN A 441 -43.32 37.02 -5.56
CA ASN A 441 -43.42 38.16 -4.65
C ASN A 441 -44.68 39.01 -4.91
N GLU A 442 -45.08 39.17 -6.17
CA GLU A 442 -46.33 39.81 -6.57
C GLU A 442 -47.58 39.02 -6.14
N LEU A 443 -47.52 37.70 -6.05
CA LEU A 443 -48.56 36.89 -5.42
C LEU A 443 -48.57 37.06 -3.89
N LEU A 444 -47.39 37.07 -3.26
CA LEU A 444 -47.27 37.19 -1.80
C LEU A 444 -47.86 38.51 -1.28
N LYS A 445 -47.58 39.62 -1.96
CA LYS A 445 -48.19 40.94 -1.67
C LYS A 445 -49.72 40.92 -1.78
N LYS A 446 -50.28 40.10 -2.69
CA LYS A 446 -51.74 39.94 -2.90
C LYS A 446 -52.40 38.96 -1.91
N SER A 447 -51.65 38.07 -1.27
CA SER A 447 -52.18 37.19 -0.21
C SER A 447 -52.14 37.85 1.17
N VAL A 448 -51.07 38.60 1.50
CA VAL A 448 -50.95 39.30 2.80
C VAL A 448 -52.03 40.36 3.00
N THR A 449 -52.51 40.97 1.90
CA THR A 449 -53.59 41.97 1.92
C THR A 449 -55.01 41.41 2.08
N LYS A 450 -55.18 40.09 2.26
CA LYS A 450 -56.50 39.44 2.45
C LYS A 450 -56.74 38.85 3.84
N THR A 451 -55.74 38.79 4.72
CA THR A 451 -55.83 38.07 6.00
C THR A 451 -56.10 39.01 7.19
N GLU A 452 -57.35 39.47 7.31
CA GLU A 452 -57.91 39.87 8.60
C GLU A 452 -59.04 38.92 9.01
N THR A 453 -59.10 38.59 10.31
CA THR A 453 -60.17 37.85 11.03
C THR A 453 -60.24 36.30 10.92
N LYS A 454 -59.50 35.58 11.78
CA LYS A 454 -59.99 34.42 12.59
C LYS A 454 -58.99 33.98 13.69
N PRO A 455 -59.39 33.21 14.72
CA PRO A 455 -58.73 33.22 16.03
C PRO A 455 -57.50 32.32 16.17
N GLN A 456 -56.61 32.74 17.06
CA GLN A 456 -55.21 32.29 17.22
C GLN A 456 -55.04 30.95 17.97
N SER A 457 -56.11 30.36 18.51
CA SER A 457 -56.03 29.16 19.39
C SER A 457 -55.67 27.86 18.64
N GLN A 458 -56.27 27.63 17.47
CA GLN A 458 -56.02 26.39 16.69
C GLN A 458 -54.55 26.26 16.24
N SER A 459 -53.85 27.37 16.03
CA SER A 459 -52.45 27.38 15.62
C SER A 459 -51.50 26.83 16.69
N VAL A 460 -51.83 26.98 17.98
CA VAL A 460 -50.96 26.55 19.09
C VAL A 460 -51.08 25.04 19.32
N GLU A 461 -52.30 24.49 19.25
CA GLU A 461 -52.55 23.05 19.33
C GLU A 461 -51.90 22.30 18.17
N GLN A 462 -52.00 22.82 16.95
CA GLN A 462 -51.33 22.27 15.77
C GLN A 462 -49.80 22.29 15.91
N LEU A 463 -49.22 23.38 16.42
CA LEU A 463 -47.77 23.47 16.65
C LEU A 463 -47.30 22.47 17.72
N THR A 464 -48.08 22.32 18.80
CA THR A 464 -47.79 21.36 19.88
C THR A 464 -47.85 19.92 19.37
N ALA A 465 -48.87 19.58 18.57
CA ALA A 465 -48.97 18.27 17.93
C ALA A 465 -47.80 17.98 16.97
N ALA A 466 -47.38 18.97 16.16
CA ALA A 466 -46.25 18.84 15.26
C ALA A 466 -44.91 18.67 16.00
N LEU A 467 -44.71 19.35 17.14
CA LEU A 467 -43.52 19.17 17.98
C LEU A 467 -43.48 17.78 18.63
N LEU A 468 -44.63 17.27 19.09
CA LEU A 468 -44.72 15.90 19.64
C LEU A 468 -44.45 14.84 18.57
N ALA A 469 -45.02 14.98 17.37
CA ALA A 469 -44.76 14.08 16.25
C ALA A 469 -43.27 14.07 15.87
N ARG A 470 -42.64 15.25 15.78
CA ARG A 470 -41.20 15.37 15.49
C ARG A 470 -40.31 14.81 16.61
N GLY A 471 -40.75 14.89 17.88
CA GLY A 471 -40.08 14.22 18.99
C GLY A 471 -40.14 12.69 18.89
N GLN A 472 -41.26 12.13 18.44
CA GLN A 472 -41.40 10.70 18.17
C GLN A 472 -40.52 10.25 16.99
N GLU A 473 -40.44 11.05 15.91
CA GLU A 473 -39.53 10.80 14.78
C GLU A 473 -38.06 10.82 15.22
N LEU A 474 -37.65 11.75 16.08
CA LEU A 474 -36.28 11.80 16.61
C LEU A 474 -35.95 10.54 17.42
N HIS A 475 -36.82 10.12 18.35
CA HIS A 475 -36.61 8.87 19.10
C HIS A 475 -36.59 7.62 18.21
N ALA A 476 -37.39 7.59 17.14
CA ALA A 476 -37.36 6.50 16.17
C ALA A 476 -36.03 6.46 15.39
N LEU A 477 -35.48 7.62 15.02
CA LEU A 477 -34.18 7.74 14.37
C LEU A 477 -33.02 7.41 15.31
N GLU A 478 -33.07 7.81 16.58
CA GLU A 478 -32.10 7.43 17.62
C GLU A 478 -32.05 5.90 17.80
N ALA A 479 -33.20 5.24 17.86
CA ALA A 479 -33.28 3.78 17.95
C ALA A 479 -32.70 3.08 16.71
N GLN A 480 -32.94 3.63 15.51
CA GLN A 480 -32.34 3.11 14.27
C GLN A 480 -30.82 3.32 14.22
N LEU A 481 -30.32 4.47 14.69
CA LEU A 481 -28.88 4.72 14.77
C LEU A 481 -28.19 3.77 15.76
N ALA A 482 -28.82 3.47 16.91
CA ALA A 482 -28.31 2.47 17.84
C ALA A 482 -28.23 1.07 17.20
N ALA A 483 -29.27 0.64 16.48
CA ALA A 483 -29.28 -0.65 15.78
C ALA A 483 -28.24 -0.72 14.65
N LEU A 484 -28.06 0.35 13.87
CA LEU A 484 -27.03 0.43 12.83
C LEU A 484 -25.61 0.44 13.42
N THR A 485 -25.41 1.02 14.60
CA THR A 485 -24.12 1.00 15.30
C THR A 485 -23.76 -0.43 15.71
N LEU A 486 -24.70 -1.19 16.27
CA LEU A 486 -24.51 -2.59 16.65
C LEU A 486 -24.19 -3.48 15.44
N HIS A 487 -24.89 -3.31 14.31
CA HIS A 487 -24.56 -4.04 13.07
C HIS A 487 -23.19 -3.65 12.48
N LYS A 488 -22.73 -2.42 12.70
CA LYS A 488 -21.38 -2.02 12.31
C LYS A 488 -20.32 -2.73 13.15
N GLU A 489 -20.51 -2.81 14.47
CA GLU A 489 -19.63 -3.55 15.39
C GLU A 489 -19.56 -5.04 15.02
N GLU A 490 -20.69 -5.65 14.67
CA GLU A 490 -20.76 -7.03 14.14
C GLU A 490 -20.00 -7.18 12.81
N ALA A 491 -20.16 -6.24 11.87
CA ALA A 491 -19.45 -6.27 10.59
C ALA A 491 -17.93 -6.08 10.73
N ASP A 492 -17.49 -5.24 11.68
CA ASP A 492 -16.07 -5.04 11.98
C ASP A 492 -15.46 -6.28 12.68
N LEU A 493 -16.21 -6.95 13.56
CA LEU A 493 -15.81 -8.25 14.15
C LEU A 493 -15.68 -9.35 13.08
N LEU A 494 -16.67 -9.48 12.17
CA LEU A 494 -16.63 -10.44 11.08
C LEU A 494 -15.48 -10.17 10.10
N ARG A 495 -15.14 -8.89 9.86
CA ARG A 495 -13.96 -8.53 9.06
C ARG A 495 -12.66 -9.01 9.72
N ALA A 496 -12.49 -8.75 11.02
CA ALA A 496 -11.33 -9.22 11.76
C ALA A 496 -11.21 -10.76 11.76
N GLN A 497 -12.34 -11.49 11.82
CA GLN A 497 -12.36 -12.95 11.71
C GLN A 497 -11.92 -13.44 10.32
N VAL A 498 -12.36 -12.77 9.23
CA VAL A 498 -11.94 -13.09 7.86
C VAL A 498 -10.44 -12.82 7.67
N ASP A 499 -9.93 -11.71 8.19
CA ASP A 499 -8.50 -11.36 8.10
C ASP A 499 -7.63 -12.36 8.87
N LEU A 500 -8.06 -12.83 10.04
CA LEU A 500 -7.38 -13.88 10.80
C LEU A 500 -7.36 -15.22 10.05
N TYR A 501 -8.50 -15.69 9.54
CA TYR A 501 -8.53 -16.92 8.73
C TYR A 501 -7.73 -16.84 7.43
N LYS A 502 -7.64 -15.64 6.84
CA LYS A 502 -6.77 -15.41 5.68
C LYS A 502 -5.30 -15.55 6.07
N SER A 503 -4.87 -14.94 7.17
CA SER A 503 -3.51 -15.06 7.71
C SER A 503 -3.16 -16.52 8.04
N ASP A 504 -4.06 -17.26 8.71
CA ASP A 504 -3.86 -18.67 9.04
C ASP A 504 -3.73 -19.54 7.77
N PHE A 505 -4.55 -19.27 6.75
CA PHE A 505 -4.49 -19.97 5.47
C PHE A 505 -3.19 -19.69 4.71
N GLU A 506 -2.71 -18.44 4.72
CA GLU A 506 -1.44 -18.05 4.09
C GLU A 506 -0.24 -18.70 4.79
N ALA A 507 -0.25 -18.78 6.13
CA ALA A 507 0.78 -19.47 6.91
C ALA A 507 0.79 -21.00 6.68
N GLU A 508 -0.39 -21.65 6.69
CA GLU A 508 -0.52 -23.08 6.35
C GLU A 508 -0.07 -23.36 4.91
N ARG A 509 -0.35 -22.45 3.97
CA ARG A 509 0.11 -22.56 2.59
C ARG A 509 1.62 -22.48 2.48
N GLU A 510 2.25 -21.49 3.12
CA GLU A 510 3.71 -21.33 3.11
C GLU A 510 4.40 -22.56 3.73
N SER A 511 3.87 -23.05 4.86
CA SER A 511 4.31 -24.30 5.52
C SER A 511 4.25 -25.49 4.56
N ARG A 512 3.15 -25.64 3.79
CA ARG A 512 3.02 -26.71 2.79
C ARG A 512 3.96 -26.57 1.61
N GLU A 513 4.21 -25.36 1.12
CA GLU A 513 5.15 -25.12 0.03
C GLU A 513 6.60 -25.46 0.47
N LYS A 514 6.97 -25.13 1.72
CA LYS A 514 8.23 -25.56 2.35
C LYS A 514 8.33 -27.09 2.47
N MET A 515 7.33 -27.75 3.07
CA MET A 515 7.31 -29.23 3.16
C MET A 515 7.35 -29.92 1.78
N ALA A 516 6.75 -29.33 0.75
CA ALA A 516 6.77 -29.87 -0.62
C ALA A 516 8.18 -29.80 -1.23
N SER A 517 8.88 -28.67 -1.08
CA SER A 517 10.26 -28.51 -1.58
C SER A 517 11.27 -29.36 -0.80
N GLU A 518 11.16 -29.45 0.53
CA GLU A 518 11.96 -30.37 1.35
C GLU A 518 11.77 -31.83 0.92
N LYS A 519 10.52 -32.24 0.64
CA LYS A 519 10.23 -33.59 0.12
C LYS A 519 10.86 -33.84 -1.25
N GLU A 520 10.88 -32.85 -2.14
CA GLU A 520 11.51 -32.98 -3.46
C GLU A 520 13.04 -33.07 -3.36
N ASN A 521 13.65 -32.28 -2.48
CA ASN A 521 15.08 -32.36 -2.15
C ASN A 521 15.43 -33.75 -1.61
N LEU A 522 14.72 -34.23 -0.59
CA LEU A 522 14.94 -35.56 0.00
C LEU A 522 14.74 -36.71 -1.01
N MET A 523 13.77 -36.61 -1.94
CA MET A 523 13.64 -37.59 -3.02
C MET A 523 14.81 -37.53 -4.01
N THR A 524 15.37 -36.35 -4.26
CA THR A 524 16.51 -36.17 -5.17
C THR A 524 17.82 -36.69 -4.55
N ASP A 525 18.03 -36.45 -3.26
CA ASP A 525 19.12 -37.04 -2.48
C ASP A 525 19.01 -38.56 -2.42
N LEU A 526 17.80 -39.09 -2.17
CA LEU A 526 17.56 -40.53 -2.14
C LEU A 526 17.85 -41.19 -3.49
N ARG A 527 17.42 -40.59 -4.62
CA ARG A 527 17.78 -41.06 -5.97
C ARG A 527 19.30 -41.03 -6.20
N SER A 528 19.96 -39.96 -5.76
CA SER A 528 21.42 -39.77 -5.92
C SER A 528 22.21 -40.80 -5.10
N ALA A 529 21.79 -41.05 -3.85
CA ALA A 529 22.35 -42.08 -2.99
C ALA A 529 22.11 -43.48 -3.56
N GLN A 530 20.90 -43.79 -4.05
CA GLN A 530 20.61 -45.06 -4.73
C GLN A 530 21.48 -45.28 -5.97
N LYS A 531 21.66 -44.26 -6.82
CA LYS A 531 22.56 -44.33 -7.98
C LYS A 531 24.01 -44.61 -7.55
N LYS A 532 24.50 -43.93 -6.52
CA LYS A 532 25.86 -44.14 -5.98
C LYS A 532 26.04 -45.54 -5.37
N ILE A 533 25.00 -46.09 -4.72
CA ILE A 533 24.99 -47.48 -4.23
C ILE A 533 25.05 -48.46 -5.41
N GLN A 534 24.28 -48.25 -6.48
CA GLN A 534 24.32 -49.09 -7.68
C GLN A 534 25.68 -49.03 -8.37
N GLU A 535 26.27 -47.84 -8.50
CA GLU A 535 27.61 -47.63 -9.06
C GLU A 535 28.69 -48.36 -8.25
N LEU A 536 28.73 -48.17 -6.94
CA LEU A 536 29.65 -48.88 -6.05
C LEU A 536 29.43 -50.41 -6.05
N THR A 537 28.18 -50.86 -6.17
CA THR A 537 27.87 -52.29 -6.31
C THR A 537 28.40 -52.86 -7.62
N THR A 538 28.31 -52.08 -8.71
CA THR A 538 28.86 -52.45 -10.02
C THR A 538 30.38 -52.51 -9.98
N GLN A 539 31.04 -51.50 -9.41
CA GLN A 539 32.50 -51.49 -9.20
C GLN A 539 32.98 -52.66 -8.33
N LEU A 540 32.22 -53.05 -7.30
CA LEU A 540 32.55 -54.23 -6.48
C LEU A 540 32.42 -55.55 -7.27
N GLU A 541 31.44 -55.67 -8.18
CA GLU A 541 31.30 -56.84 -9.05
C GLU A 541 32.38 -56.87 -10.14
N GLU A 542 32.76 -55.72 -10.70
CA GLU A 542 33.92 -55.60 -11.61
C GLU A 542 35.22 -56.02 -10.91
N ILE A 543 35.45 -55.57 -9.68
CA ILE A 543 36.60 -56.01 -8.85
C ILE A 543 36.52 -57.52 -8.54
N ARG A 544 35.31 -58.07 -8.33
CA ARG A 544 35.12 -59.52 -8.14
C ARG A 544 35.56 -60.31 -9.37
N ILE A 545 35.20 -59.84 -10.57
CA ILE A 545 35.51 -60.48 -11.85
C ILE A 545 37.01 -60.33 -12.18
N LEU A 546 37.56 -59.12 -12.06
CA LEU A 546 38.93 -58.78 -12.47
C LEU A 546 39.99 -59.22 -11.44
N SER A 547 39.66 -59.25 -10.14
CA SER A 547 40.61 -59.65 -9.08
C SER A 547 39.96 -60.51 -7.97
N PRO A 548 39.61 -61.78 -8.27
CA PRO A 548 38.90 -62.66 -7.33
C PRO A 548 39.63 -62.91 -6.01
N GLY A 549 40.96 -62.82 -5.99
CA GLY A 549 41.78 -62.99 -4.78
C GLY A 549 41.69 -61.81 -3.82
N VAL A 550 41.70 -60.57 -4.35
CA VAL A 550 41.60 -59.35 -3.54
C VAL A 550 40.20 -59.19 -2.96
N HIS A 551 39.16 -59.39 -3.79
CA HIS A 551 37.78 -59.38 -3.31
C HIS A 551 37.57 -60.36 -2.15
N LYS A 552 38.05 -61.61 -2.26
CA LYS A 552 37.94 -62.62 -1.19
C LYS A 552 38.65 -62.18 0.11
N SER A 553 39.82 -61.55 0.01
CA SER A 553 40.58 -61.06 1.17
C SER A 553 39.83 -59.97 1.95
N VAL A 554 39.22 -59.02 1.23
CA VAL A 554 38.47 -57.90 1.84
C VAL A 554 37.14 -58.36 2.44
N THR A 555 36.36 -59.19 1.73
CA THR A 555 35.03 -59.60 2.23
C THR A 555 35.07 -60.69 3.31
N ALA A 556 36.15 -61.45 3.44
CA ALA A 556 36.25 -62.53 4.43
C ALA A 556 36.53 -62.07 5.86
N LYS A 557 37.01 -60.83 6.07
CA LYS A 557 37.64 -60.42 7.34
C LYS A 557 36.71 -59.85 8.42
N ARG A 558 35.39 -59.99 8.29
CA ARG A 558 34.42 -59.47 9.28
C ARG A 558 33.28 -60.45 9.61
N ARG A 559 33.64 -61.54 10.30
CA ARG A 559 32.71 -62.37 11.09
C ARG A 559 32.93 -62.09 12.58
N PRO A 560 31.98 -61.46 13.30
CA PRO A 560 31.97 -61.49 14.76
C PRO A 560 31.76 -62.93 15.25
N ALA A 561 32.36 -63.28 16.39
CA ALA A 561 32.26 -64.62 16.96
C ALA A 561 30.82 -64.95 17.43
N ALA A 562 30.47 -66.24 17.39
CA ALA A 562 29.17 -66.72 17.82
C ALA A 562 29.01 -66.71 19.35
N ALA A 563 27.84 -66.31 19.82
CA ALA A 563 27.35 -66.59 21.16
C ALA A 563 26.15 -67.55 21.10
N ALA A 564 26.44 -68.83 21.37
CA ALA A 564 25.57 -69.85 21.96
C ALA A 564 24.13 -70.14 21.42
N ARG A 565 23.99 -71.40 20.92
CA ARG A 565 22.93 -72.39 21.25
C ARG A 565 21.52 -72.34 20.58
N THR A 566 21.43 -73.10 19.48
CA THR A 566 20.50 -74.25 19.19
C THR A 566 19.62 -74.86 20.31
N PRO A 567 18.56 -75.68 20.02
CA PRO A 567 17.75 -75.88 18.80
C PRO A 567 16.19 -76.02 19.09
N PRO A 568 15.32 -76.92 18.49
CA PRO A 568 14.18 -76.44 17.68
C PRO A 568 12.75 -77.08 17.88
N ALA A 569 11.73 -76.42 17.31
CA ALA A 569 10.40 -76.97 16.87
C ALA A 569 9.45 -77.55 17.97
N PRO A 570 8.14 -77.84 17.69
CA PRO A 570 7.37 -77.71 16.44
C PRO A 570 6.03 -76.92 16.55
N ALA A 571 5.29 -76.82 15.43
CA ALA A 571 3.87 -76.41 15.38
C ALA A 571 2.94 -77.54 15.92
N PRO A 572 1.66 -77.31 16.26
CA PRO A 572 0.57 -76.96 15.31
C PRO A 572 -0.27 -75.74 15.85
N ALA A 573 -1.53 -75.42 15.51
CA ALA A 573 -2.61 -76.06 14.72
C ALA A 573 -3.62 -75.02 14.13
N ALA A 574 -4.68 -75.51 13.48
CA ALA A 574 -5.95 -74.80 13.21
C ALA A 574 -7.12 -75.56 13.87
N PRO A 575 -8.31 -74.94 14.07
CA PRO A 575 -9.47 -75.23 13.20
C PRO A 575 -10.29 -73.96 12.84
N ALA A 576 -11.07 -73.82 11.75
CA ALA A 576 -11.87 -74.71 10.89
C ALA A 576 -13.34 -74.97 11.32
N ALA A 577 -14.30 -74.25 10.71
CA ALA A 577 -15.73 -74.56 10.42
C ALA A 577 -16.44 -73.25 9.98
N ALA A 578 -17.02 -73.08 8.76
CA ALA A 578 -18.25 -73.68 8.18
C ALA A 578 -19.56 -73.08 8.78
N ALA A 579 -20.63 -72.75 8.03
CA ALA A 579 -20.99 -73.10 6.65
C ALA A 579 -21.97 -72.11 5.92
N ASN A 580 -21.90 -72.10 4.58
CA ASN A 580 -22.96 -72.01 3.55
C ASN A 580 -24.31 -71.25 3.79
N THR A 581 -24.73 -70.42 2.83
CA THR A 581 -25.67 -70.88 1.76
C THR A 581 -25.90 -69.90 0.58
N VAL A 582 -26.12 -70.54 -0.57
CA VAL A 582 -26.34 -70.10 -1.96
C VAL A 582 -27.54 -69.15 -2.22
N ARG A 583 -27.39 -68.16 -3.14
CA ARG A 583 -28.34 -67.92 -4.26
C ARG A 583 -27.79 -67.05 -5.42
N LYS A 584 -28.23 -67.37 -6.64
CA LYS A 584 -27.77 -66.87 -7.97
C LYS A 584 -28.59 -65.66 -8.48
N LYS A 585 -27.97 -64.63 -9.07
CA LYS A 585 -28.44 -63.97 -10.32
C LYS A 585 -27.45 -62.97 -11.00
N LYS A 586 -26.75 -63.47 -12.03
CA LYS A 586 -26.54 -62.92 -13.40
C LYS A 586 -26.23 -61.40 -13.64
N ARG A 587 -24.99 -61.12 -14.10
CA ARG A 587 -24.49 -60.04 -15.02
C ARG A 587 -24.68 -58.58 -14.55
N VAL A 588 -23.81 -57.60 -14.81
CA VAL A 588 -22.82 -57.36 -15.90
C VAL A 588 -21.50 -56.79 -15.32
N GLU A 589 -20.39 -56.93 -16.05
CA GLU A 589 -19.08 -56.34 -15.73
C GLU A 589 -19.04 -54.85 -16.12
N GLU A 590 -18.50 -54.00 -15.25
CA GLU A 590 -17.92 -52.71 -15.62
C GLU A 590 -16.87 -52.30 -14.57
N GLU A 591 -15.76 -51.73 -15.03
CA GLU A 591 -14.52 -51.62 -14.25
C GLU A 591 -14.63 -50.54 -13.17
N LYS A 592 -14.14 -50.84 -11.95
CA LYS A 592 -14.10 -49.87 -10.85
C LYS A 592 -12.67 -49.68 -10.33
N GLU A 593 -12.09 -48.60 -10.84
CA GLU A 593 -11.19 -47.65 -10.16
C GLU A 593 -10.77 -48.05 -8.73
N SER A 594 -9.49 -48.36 -8.56
CA SER A 594 -8.91 -48.80 -7.28
C SER A 594 -8.73 -47.62 -6.31
N SER A 595 -9.75 -47.33 -5.51
CA SER A 595 -9.58 -46.45 -4.34
C SER A 595 -8.56 -47.07 -3.36
N PRO A 596 -7.59 -46.31 -2.83
CA PRO A 596 -6.69 -46.83 -1.79
C PRO A 596 -7.48 -47.23 -0.53
N PRO A 597 -6.96 -48.16 0.29
CA PRO A 597 -7.65 -48.61 1.50
C PRO A 597 -7.87 -47.44 2.47
N PRO A 598 -8.99 -47.40 3.20
CA PRO A 598 -9.29 -46.30 4.11
C PRO A 598 -8.24 -46.22 5.22
N LEU A 599 -7.64 -45.03 5.36
CA LEU A 599 -6.67 -44.71 6.42
C LEU A 599 -7.31 -45.01 7.79
N ARG A 600 -6.65 -45.86 8.57
CA ARG A 600 -6.98 -46.13 9.97
C ARG A 600 -5.96 -45.42 10.85
N PHE A 601 -6.44 -44.82 11.93
CA PHE A 601 -5.62 -44.12 12.91
C PHE A 601 -5.70 -44.91 14.21
N ASP A 602 -4.62 -45.57 14.59
CA ASP A 602 -4.60 -46.46 15.75
C ASP A 602 -4.04 -45.71 16.98
N CYS A 603 -4.62 -45.94 18.16
CA CYS A 603 -4.19 -45.27 19.38
C CYS A 603 -2.89 -45.87 19.94
N PRO A 604 -1.79 -45.11 20.09
CA PRO A 604 -0.49 -45.65 20.53
C PRO A 604 -0.46 -46.13 21.99
N VAL A 605 -1.56 -45.95 22.74
CA VAL A 605 -1.70 -46.38 24.14
C VAL A 605 -2.47 -47.70 24.28
N CYS A 606 -3.39 -48.01 23.36
CA CYS A 606 -4.24 -49.21 23.45
C CYS A 606 -4.57 -49.90 22.11
N ASP A 607 -3.89 -49.53 21.03
CA ASP A 607 -3.99 -50.06 19.66
C ASP A 607 -5.42 -50.13 19.08
N ARG A 608 -6.33 -49.29 19.59
CA ARG A 608 -7.70 -49.22 19.06
C ARG A 608 -7.74 -48.45 17.73
N PRO A 609 -8.38 -49.00 16.68
CA PRO A 609 -8.44 -48.37 15.36
C PRO A 609 -9.61 -47.38 15.23
N PHE A 610 -9.30 -46.15 14.81
CA PHE A 610 -10.27 -45.08 14.55
C PHE A 610 -10.34 -44.74 13.07
N LYS A 611 -11.54 -44.32 12.62
CA LYS A 611 -11.84 -44.00 11.22
C LYS A 611 -11.46 -42.57 10.80
N SER A 612 -11.03 -41.74 11.76
CA SER A 612 -10.71 -40.32 11.57
C SER A 612 -9.86 -39.82 12.73
N LEU A 613 -8.92 -38.92 12.44
CA LEU A 613 -8.01 -38.34 13.44
C LEU A 613 -8.74 -37.68 14.63
N ILE A 614 -9.88 -37.01 14.40
CA ILE A 614 -10.68 -36.35 15.45
C ILE A 614 -11.15 -37.35 16.52
N LEU A 615 -11.63 -38.53 16.11
CA LEU A 615 -12.07 -39.59 17.02
C LEU A 615 -10.89 -40.24 17.76
N LEU A 616 -9.72 -40.32 17.12
CA LEU A 616 -8.50 -40.74 17.81
C LEU A 616 -8.09 -39.71 18.86
N GLN A 617 -8.11 -38.41 18.54
CA GLN A 617 -7.69 -37.34 19.44
C GLN A 617 -8.56 -37.30 20.71
N GLN A 618 -9.90 -37.26 20.56
CA GLN A 618 -10.84 -37.36 21.70
C GLN A 618 -10.61 -38.60 22.56
N HIS A 619 -10.22 -39.72 21.95
CA HIS A 619 -9.90 -40.93 22.69
C HIS A 619 -8.55 -40.86 23.39
N VAL A 620 -7.49 -40.34 22.76
CA VAL A 620 -6.15 -40.18 23.36
C VAL A 620 -6.22 -39.28 24.59
N ASP A 621 -6.97 -38.18 24.52
CA ASP A 621 -7.20 -37.28 25.66
C ASP A 621 -7.85 -37.99 26.87
N SER A 622 -8.61 -39.06 26.61
CA SER A 622 -9.24 -39.91 27.64
C SER A 622 -8.44 -41.18 27.98
N CYS A 623 -7.41 -41.52 27.20
CA CYS A 623 -6.63 -42.77 27.32
C CYS A 623 -5.25 -42.54 27.94
N LEU A 624 -4.84 -41.27 28.09
CA LEU A 624 -3.64 -40.83 28.82
C LEU A 624 -3.93 -40.52 30.31
N LEU A 625 -5.19 -40.65 30.74
CA LEU A 625 -5.67 -40.56 32.13
C LEU A 625 -5.96 -41.97 32.68
#